data_AF-A0A522IN43-F1
#
_entry.id   AF-A0A522IN43-F1
#
_cell.length_a   1.000
_cell.length_b   1.000
_cell.length_c   1.000
_cell.angle_alpha   90.00
_cell.angle_beta   90.00
_cell.angle_gamma   90.00
#
_symmetry.space_group_name_H-M   'P 1'
#
loop_
_entity.id
_entity.type
_entity.pdbx_description
1 polymer ?
#
loop_
_entity_poly.entity_id
_entity_poly.type
_entity_poly.pdbx_seq_one_letter_code
_entity_poly.pdbx_strand_id
1 'polypeptide(L)'
;MWIFEQARDYYTAAPIAQKLAWEIGIALLFLIVAFIGFHLFRRAFGTPNYEATGKTPPAGPAKFRRYTAGGRLYHWGILAVMLLLLLSGAAFYFPGGVFSLNGAIGISWLLLHVVFAWIFIVFVLVHIGYAIFDTGLHNMLYHRGDGHDLMRRVSYYLGGRRRLPKIGKFDAVQKTYHLLLILFALVMIVTGISLFLSSELFATLDADWLRWQRLLHDIFAFLFLAVIIAHVYLRLLGQHRAKLASMFTGNLPRETFEREHDWSRWQPDLPDTHSSAAPAAAASDSKK
;
A
#
# COMPACT_ATOMS: atom_id res chain seq x y z
N MET A 1 6.50 -32.26 8.02
CA MET A 1 6.83 -30.82 8.01
C MET A 1 5.50 -30.07 8.05
N TRP A 2 5.10 -29.56 9.21
CA TRP A 2 3.75 -29.01 9.52
C TRP A 2 3.42 -27.67 8.83
N ILE A 3 4.19 -27.29 7.82
CA ILE A 3 4.15 -25.97 7.15
C ILE A 3 3.43 -26.05 5.80
N PHE A 4 3.18 -27.26 5.29
CA PHE A 4 2.75 -27.47 3.91
C PHE A 4 1.63 -28.49 3.81
N GLU A 5 0.70 -28.20 2.91
CA GLU A 5 -0.13 -29.25 2.34
C GLU A 5 0.65 -29.91 1.20
N GLN A 6 0.99 -31.18 1.40
CA GLN A 6 1.63 -31.99 0.38
C GLN A 6 0.56 -32.59 -0.52
N ALA A 7 0.77 -32.50 -1.83
CA ALA A 7 -0.02 -33.24 -2.81
C ALA A 7 0.91 -33.95 -3.79
N ARG A 8 0.42 -35.07 -4.33
CA ARG A 8 1.22 -35.90 -5.23
C ARG A 8 1.50 -35.12 -6.50
N ASP A 9 2.76 -35.07 -6.88
CA ASP A 9 3.17 -34.65 -8.20
C ASP A 9 2.50 -35.55 -9.24
N TYR A 10 1.93 -34.94 -10.27
CA TYR A 10 1.31 -35.66 -11.37
C TYR A 10 2.33 -36.53 -12.15
N TYR A 11 3.58 -36.07 -12.24
CA TYR A 11 4.62 -36.74 -13.02
C TYR A 11 5.48 -37.70 -12.21
N THR A 12 5.81 -37.35 -10.97
CA THR A 12 6.73 -38.16 -10.14
C THR A 12 6.02 -38.96 -9.05
N ALA A 13 4.72 -38.74 -8.82
CA ALA A 13 3.91 -39.30 -7.72
C ALA A 13 4.48 -39.07 -6.31
N ALA A 14 5.58 -38.33 -6.17
CA ALA A 14 6.18 -37.97 -4.90
C ALA A 14 5.28 -36.93 -4.19
N PRO A 15 5.16 -36.99 -2.84
CA PRO A 15 4.45 -35.96 -2.10
C PRO A 15 5.27 -34.67 -2.12
N ILE A 16 4.85 -33.71 -2.94
CA ILE A 16 5.48 -32.39 -3.04
C ILE A 16 4.64 -31.39 -2.24
N ALA A 17 5.29 -30.49 -1.50
CA ALA A 17 4.62 -29.36 -0.88
C ALA A 17 3.99 -28.48 -1.98
N GLN A 18 2.66 -28.48 -2.07
CA GLN A 18 1.94 -27.79 -3.14
C GLN A 18 1.39 -26.45 -2.73
N LYS A 19 1.07 -26.24 -1.45
CA LYS A 19 0.51 -24.99 -0.95
C LYS A 19 1.00 -24.72 0.46
N LEU A 20 1.09 -23.43 0.81
CA LEU A 20 1.26 -23.03 2.21
C LEU A 20 0.08 -23.55 3.03
N ALA A 21 0.37 -24.22 4.15
CA ALA A 21 -0.67 -24.73 5.03
C ALA A 21 -1.54 -23.58 5.59
N TRP A 22 -2.85 -23.82 5.69
CA TRP A 22 -3.82 -22.82 6.09
C TRP A 22 -3.52 -22.23 7.48
N GLU A 23 -2.97 -23.05 8.38
CA GLU A 23 -2.56 -22.66 9.73
C GLU A 23 -1.50 -21.55 9.69
N ILE A 24 -0.57 -21.60 8.73
CA ILE A 24 0.44 -20.56 8.59
C ILE A 24 -0.15 -19.33 7.93
N GLY A 25 -0.99 -19.50 6.92
CA GLY A 25 -1.74 -18.37 6.35
C GLY A 25 -2.49 -17.61 7.44
N ILE A 26 -3.24 -18.32 8.29
CA ILE A 26 -3.91 -17.74 9.47
C ILE A 26 -2.90 -17.13 10.44
N ALA A 27 -1.80 -17.82 10.78
CA ALA A 27 -0.82 -17.31 11.73
C ALA A 27 -0.19 -15.98 11.25
N LEU A 28 0.09 -15.85 9.95
CA LEU A 28 0.56 -14.61 9.34
C LEU A 28 -0.49 -13.50 9.44
N LEU A 29 -1.77 -13.82 9.23
CA LEU A 29 -2.88 -12.87 9.38
C LEU A 29 -3.17 -12.52 10.86
N PHE A 30 -2.92 -13.44 11.79
CA PHE A 30 -3.09 -13.21 13.22
C PHE A 30 -2.17 -12.10 13.73
N LEU A 31 -0.96 -11.95 13.16
CA LEU A 31 -0.08 -10.83 13.46
C LEU A 31 -0.74 -9.47 13.18
N ILE A 32 -1.61 -9.38 12.17
CA ILE A 32 -2.39 -8.17 11.87
C ILE A 32 -3.45 -7.96 12.93
N VAL A 33 -4.16 -9.02 13.33
CA VAL A 33 -5.21 -8.93 14.36
C VAL A 33 -4.58 -8.46 15.67
N ALA A 34 -3.44 -9.03 16.05
CA ALA A 34 -2.67 -8.62 17.21
C ALA A 34 -2.18 -7.17 17.08
N PHE A 35 -1.68 -6.76 15.92
CA PHE A 35 -1.28 -5.37 15.65
C PHE A 35 -2.46 -4.40 15.78
N ILE A 36 -3.61 -4.72 15.17
CA ILE A 36 -4.84 -3.92 15.24
C ILE A 36 -5.32 -3.85 16.70
N GLY A 37 -5.35 -4.96 17.41
CA GLY A 37 -5.75 -5.04 18.82
C GLY A 37 -4.85 -4.19 19.71
N PHE A 38 -3.53 -4.33 19.58
CA PHE A 38 -2.56 -3.50 20.29
C PHE A 38 -2.71 -2.01 19.95
N HIS A 39 -2.89 -1.70 18.65
CA HIS A 39 -3.08 -0.32 18.21
C HIS A 39 -4.38 0.28 18.79
N LEU A 40 -5.50 -0.45 18.76
CA LEU A 40 -6.77 -0.02 19.36
C LEU A 40 -6.67 0.15 20.88
N PHE A 41 -6.05 -0.82 21.56
CA PHE A 41 -5.78 -0.74 23.01
C PHE A 41 -5.01 0.54 23.33
N ARG A 42 -3.92 0.82 22.60
CA ARG A 42 -3.14 2.05 22.79
C ARG A 42 -3.95 3.32 22.53
N ARG A 43 -4.91 3.28 21.59
CA ARG A 43 -5.80 4.38 21.24
C ARG A 43 -6.94 4.60 22.22
N ALA A 44 -7.34 3.58 22.98
CA ALA A 44 -8.30 3.72 24.07
C ALA A 44 -7.80 4.71 25.14
N PHE A 45 -6.48 4.87 25.27
CA PHE A 45 -5.85 5.82 26.19
C PHE A 45 -5.58 7.22 25.58
N GLY A 46 -6.09 7.52 24.38
CA GLY A 46 -6.08 8.88 23.82
C GLY A 46 -5.66 9.00 22.35
N THR A 47 -5.90 10.20 21.81
CA THR A 47 -5.56 10.58 20.44
C THR A 47 -4.10 10.98 20.29
N PRO A 48 -3.53 10.88 19.06
CA PRO A 48 -2.15 11.29 18.81
C PRO A 48 -2.03 12.80 18.88
N ASN A 49 -1.29 13.28 19.88
CA ASN A 49 -0.84 14.65 19.96
C ASN A 49 0.52 14.78 19.27
N TYR A 50 0.69 15.84 18.48
CA TYR A 50 1.95 16.13 17.80
C TYR A 50 2.74 17.16 18.59
N GLU A 51 4.06 17.18 18.40
CA GLU A 51 4.92 18.20 18.98
C GLU A 51 4.60 19.58 18.39
N ALA A 52 4.66 20.62 19.22
CA ALA A 52 4.54 21.99 18.75
C ALA A 52 5.77 22.42 17.94
N THR A 53 6.91 21.77 18.19
CA THR A 53 8.20 22.05 17.58
C THR A 53 8.21 21.65 16.10
N GLY A 54 8.19 22.65 15.23
CA GLY A 54 8.31 22.53 13.77
C GLY A 54 7.79 23.79 13.10
N LYS A 55 8.32 24.14 11.92
CA LYS A 55 7.96 25.40 11.26
C LYS A 55 6.53 25.33 10.72
N THR A 56 5.76 26.38 10.95
CA THR A 56 4.44 26.55 10.35
C THR A 56 4.57 27.16 8.95
N PRO A 57 3.64 26.86 8.02
CA PRO A 57 3.55 27.53 6.75
C PRO A 57 3.31 29.04 6.94
N PRO A 58 3.78 29.90 6.03
CA PRO A 58 3.38 31.31 5.98
C PRO A 58 1.85 31.46 5.87
N ALA A 59 1.36 32.67 6.20
CA ALA A 59 -0.03 33.04 5.93
C ALA A 59 -0.35 32.80 4.45
N GLY A 60 -1.52 32.26 4.14
CA GLY A 60 -1.88 31.91 2.76
C GLY A 60 -3.04 30.92 2.66
N PRO A 61 -3.02 30.01 1.67
CA PRO A 61 -4.20 29.25 1.26
C PRO A 61 -4.71 28.31 2.37
N ALA A 62 -6.02 28.07 2.39
CA ALA A 62 -6.65 27.17 3.36
C ALA A 62 -6.32 25.68 3.14
N LYS A 63 -5.78 25.31 1.97
CA LYS A 63 -5.46 23.94 1.57
C LYS A 63 -4.14 23.92 0.79
N PHE A 64 -3.48 22.78 0.80
CA PHE A 64 -2.26 22.50 0.04
C PHE A 64 -2.43 21.27 -0.84
N ARG A 65 -1.82 21.25 -2.03
CA ARG A 65 -1.84 20.08 -2.91
C ARG A 65 -0.88 19.02 -2.38
N ARG A 66 -1.43 17.86 -2.00
CA ARG A 66 -0.65 16.72 -1.51
C ARG A 66 -0.36 15.70 -2.60
N TYR A 67 -1.35 15.43 -3.46
CA TYR A 67 -1.28 14.43 -4.52
C TYR A 67 -1.76 15.01 -5.85
N THR A 68 -1.00 14.79 -6.92
CA THR A 68 -1.40 15.12 -8.29
C THR A 68 -2.54 14.20 -8.76
N ALA A 69 -3.30 14.62 -9.77
CA ALA A 69 -4.37 13.80 -10.33
C ALA A 69 -3.85 12.44 -10.84
N GLY A 70 -2.72 12.44 -11.56
CA GLY A 70 -2.05 11.22 -12.02
C GLY A 70 -1.63 10.30 -10.86
N GLY A 71 -1.06 10.85 -9.79
CA GLY A 71 -0.68 10.05 -8.61
C GLY A 71 -1.89 9.40 -7.92
N ARG A 72 -3.05 10.08 -7.90
CA ARG A 72 -4.30 9.51 -7.37
C ARG A 72 -4.84 8.40 -8.26
N LEU A 73 -4.89 8.63 -9.58
CA LEU A 73 -5.36 7.64 -10.55
C LEU A 73 -4.49 6.38 -10.49
N TYR A 74 -3.17 6.54 -10.44
CA TYR A 74 -2.23 5.43 -10.28
C TYR A 74 -2.55 4.61 -9.03
N HIS A 75 -2.71 5.26 -7.88
CA HIS A 75 -2.98 4.58 -6.61
C HIS A 75 -4.30 3.79 -6.63
N TRP A 76 -5.38 4.38 -7.14
CA TRP A 76 -6.67 3.67 -7.21
C TRP A 76 -6.63 2.54 -8.24
N GLY A 77 -5.93 2.74 -9.36
CA GLY A 77 -5.71 1.70 -10.37
C GLY A 77 -4.92 0.52 -9.83
N ILE A 78 -3.76 0.75 -9.22
CA ILE A 78 -2.94 -0.32 -8.65
C ILE A 78 -3.66 -1.02 -7.50
N LEU A 79 -4.43 -0.29 -6.67
CA LEU A 79 -5.25 -0.89 -5.62
C LEU A 79 -6.29 -1.84 -6.21
N ALA A 80 -7.02 -1.42 -7.25
CA ALA A 80 -8.03 -2.27 -7.90
C ALA A 80 -7.41 -3.54 -8.49
N VAL A 81 -6.30 -3.42 -9.23
CA VAL A 81 -5.57 -4.56 -9.79
C VAL A 81 -5.08 -5.50 -8.69
N MET A 82 -4.56 -4.95 -7.59
CA MET A 82 -4.11 -5.72 -6.43
C MET A 82 -5.23 -6.51 -5.78
N LEU A 83 -6.40 -5.90 -5.59
CA LEU A 83 -7.58 -6.58 -5.02
C LEU A 83 -8.07 -7.70 -5.93
N LEU A 84 -8.00 -7.51 -7.26
CA LEU A 84 -8.37 -8.53 -8.24
C LEU A 84 -7.35 -9.68 -8.27
N LEU A 85 -6.05 -9.40 -8.10
CA LEU A 85 -5.01 -10.42 -7.91
C LEU A 85 -5.22 -11.22 -6.63
N LEU A 86 -5.53 -10.55 -5.52
CA LEU A 86 -5.85 -11.21 -4.25
C LEU A 86 -7.09 -12.11 -4.37
N LEU A 87 -8.15 -11.60 -5.02
CA LEU A 87 -9.38 -12.36 -5.23
C LEU A 87 -9.14 -13.60 -6.10
N SER A 88 -8.46 -13.42 -7.24
CA SER A 88 -8.15 -14.53 -8.15
C SER A 88 -7.16 -15.52 -7.55
N GLY A 89 -6.21 -15.06 -6.75
CA GLY A 89 -5.28 -15.92 -5.99
C GLY A 89 -5.98 -16.72 -4.89
N ALA A 90 -6.88 -16.08 -4.14
CA ALA A 90 -7.67 -16.74 -3.10
C ALA A 90 -8.55 -17.86 -3.65
N ALA A 91 -9.04 -17.75 -4.89
CA ALA A 91 -9.82 -18.81 -5.53
C ALA A 91 -9.07 -20.15 -5.64
N PHE A 92 -7.73 -20.15 -5.64
CA PHE A 92 -6.93 -21.38 -5.60
C PHE A 92 -6.87 -22.06 -4.22
N TYR A 93 -7.16 -21.31 -3.15
CA TYR A 93 -7.24 -21.81 -1.77
C TYR A 93 -8.65 -22.31 -1.42
N PHE A 94 -9.67 -21.84 -2.14
CA PHE A 94 -11.07 -22.21 -1.91
C PHE A 94 -11.70 -22.88 -3.15
N PRO A 95 -11.25 -24.09 -3.56
CA PRO A 95 -11.91 -24.80 -4.64
C PRO A 95 -13.39 -25.08 -4.29
N GLY A 96 -14.30 -24.36 -4.95
CA GLY A 96 -15.76 -24.42 -4.72
C GLY A 96 -16.35 -23.35 -3.79
N GLY A 97 -15.53 -22.59 -3.07
CA GLY A 97 -15.99 -21.49 -2.19
C GLY A 97 -16.18 -20.15 -2.90
N VAL A 98 -15.59 -20.01 -4.09
CA VAL A 98 -15.80 -18.87 -5.00
C VAL A 98 -16.63 -19.36 -6.18
N PHE A 99 -17.60 -18.56 -6.64
CA PHE A 99 -18.46 -18.90 -7.77
C PHE A 99 -17.64 -19.42 -8.98
N SER A 100 -18.09 -20.50 -9.60
CA SER A 100 -17.39 -21.12 -10.73
C SER A 100 -17.51 -20.24 -11.97
N LEU A 101 -16.51 -19.39 -12.20
CA LEU A 101 -16.42 -18.58 -13.42
C LEU A 101 -16.34 -19.44 -14.69
N ASN A 102 -15.73 -20.61 -14.59
CA ASN A 102 -15.65 -21.54 -15.71
C ASN A 102 -17.03 -22.04 -16.12
N GLY A 103 -17.87 -22.41 -15.13
CA GLY A 103 -19.23 -22.86 -15.40
C GLY A 103 -20.18 -21.76 -15.86
N ALA A 104 -19.89 -20.51 -15.54
CA ALA A 104 -20.78 -19.38 -15.84
C ALA A 104 -20.46 -18.66 -17.14
N ILE A 105 -19.18 -18.42 -17.42
CA ILE A 105 -18.72 -17.59 -18.53
C ILE A 105 -17.50 -18.17 -19.27
N GLY A 106 -17.07 -19.40 -18.96
CA GLY A 106 -15.96 -20.08 -19.63
C GLY A 106 -14.56 -19.52 -19.32
N ILE A 107 -14.41 -18.75 -18.23
CA ILE A 107 -13.13 -18.13 -17.84
C ILE A 107 -12.59 -18.81 -16.58
N SER A 108 -11.31 -19.20 -16.60
CA SER A 108 -10.64 -19.75 -15.42
C SER A 108 -10.09 -18.64 -14.51
N TRP A 109 -10.10 -18.88 -13.20
CA TRP A 109 -9.47 -17.99 -12.22
C TRP A 109 -7.97 -17.80 -12.49
N LEU A 110 -7.31 -18.81 -13.04
CA LEU A 110 -5.91 -18.74 -13.47
C LEU A 110 -5.70 -17.74 -14.59
N LEU A 111 -6.54 -17.76 -15.62
CA LEU A 111 -6.44 -16.80 -16.72
C LEU A 111 -6.59 -15.37 -16.20
N LEU A 112 -7.59 -15.12 -15.34
CA LEU A 112 -7.76 -13.80 -14.72
C LEU A 112 -6.55 -13.39 -13.87
N HIS A 113 -6.02 -14.30 -13.07
CA HIS A 113 -4.85 -14.02 -12.23
C HIS A 113 -3.64 -13.61 -13.09
N VAL A 114 -3.36 -14.35 -14.17
CA VAL A 114 -2.26 -14.04 -15.10
C VAL A 114 -2.48 -12.71 -15.81
N VAL A 115 -3.70 -12.43 -16.30
CA VAL A 115 -4.02 -11.14 -16.93
C VAL A 115 -3.79 -9.97 -15.96
N PHE A 116 -4.30 -10.06 -14.74
CA PHE A 116 -4.08 -9.01 -13.74
C PHE A 116 -2.62 -8.93 -13.28
N ALA A 117 -1.87 -10.03 -13.32
CA ALA A 117 -0.43 -10.02 -13.01
C ALA A 117 0.35 -9.22 -14.06
N TRP A 118 0.05 -9.39 -15.34
CA TRP A 118 0.64 -8.58 -16.41
C TRP A 118 0.29 -7.10 -16.28
N ILE A 119 -0.98 -6.79 -15.99
CA ILE A 119 -1.40 -5.41 -15.73
C ILE A 119 -0.64 -4.85 -14.52
N PHE A 120 -0.50 -5.61 -13.44
CA PHE A 120 0.26 -5.21 -12.26
C PHE A 120 1.73 -4.94 -12.57
N ILE A 121 2.38 -5.79 -13.36
CA ILE A 121 3.76 -5.57 -13.83
C ILE A 121 3.86 -4.25 -14.60
N VAL A 122 2.92 -3.95 -15.49
CA VAL A 122 2.87 -2.65 -16.20
C VAL A 122 2.75 -1.49 -15.22
N PHE A 123 1.88 -1.57 -14.20
CA PHE A 123 1.77 -0.55 -13.15
C PHE A 123 3.09 -0.37 -12.38
N VAL A 124 3.82 -1.45 -12.09
CA VAL A 124 5.13 -1.39 -11.43
C VAL A 124 6.16 -0.72 -12.33
N LEU A 125 6.21 -1.06 -13.62
CA LEU A 125 7.10 -0.43 -14.59
C LEU A 125 6.81 1.06 -14.77
N VAL A 126 5.53 1.44 -14.85
CA VAL A 126 5.12 2.86 -14.89
C VAL A 126 5.57 3.59 -13.61
N HIS A 127 5.48 2.96 -12.44
CA HIS A 127 5.96 3.54 -11.19
C HIS A 127 7.46 3.74 -11.18
N ILE A 128 8.24 2.75 -11.62
CA ILE A 128 9.69 2.84 -11.71
C ILE A 128 10.07 3.95 -12.69
N GLY A 129 9.45 4.00 -13.87
CA GLY A 129 9.67 5.05 -14.86
C GLY A 129 9.37 6.43 -14.29
N TYR A 130 8.20 6.62 -13.68
CA TYR A 130 7.83 7.89 -13.05
C TYR A 130 8.80 8.27 -11.92
N ALA A 131 9.18 7.31 -11.07
CA ALA A 131 10.11 7.52 -9.97
C ALA A 131 11.50 8.02 -10.42
N ILE A 132 11.99 7.55 -11.57
CA ILE A 132 13.28 7.98 -12.13
C ILE A 132 13.23 9.45 -12.59
N PHE A 133 12.11 9.90 -13.14
CA PHE A 133 11.97 11.25 -13.71
C PHE A 133 11.34 12.27 -12.75
N ASP A 134 10.71 11.83 -11.66
CA ASP A 134 10.03 12.71 -10.69
C ASP A 134 11.00 13.25 -9.63
N THR A 135 11.02 14.57 -9.47
CA THR A 135 11.77 15.26 -8.40
C THR A 135 11.22 14.92 -7.01
N GLY A 136 10.01 14.37 -6.94
CA GLY A 136 9.36 13.92 -5.71
C GLY A 136 9.97 12.69 -5.05
N LEU A 137 10.85 11.93 -5.74
CA LEU A 137 11.46 10.69 -5.21
C LEU A 137 12.25 10.93 -3.90
N HIS A 138 12.88 12.10 -3.79
CA HIS A 138 13.57 12.51 -2.55
C HIS A 138 12.67 12.40 -1.32
N ASN A 139 11.36 12.68 -1.43
CA ASN A 139 10.44 12.57 -0.30
C ASN A 139 10.24 11.14 0.21
N MET A 140 10.51 10.13 -0.63
CA MET A 140 10.37 8.72 -0.28
C MET A 140 11.69 8.09 0.20
N LEU A 141 12.83 8.72 -0.09
CA LEU A 141 14.13 8.26 0.39
C LEU A 141 14.25 8.42 1.91
N TYR A 142 15.06 7.54 2.50
CA TYR A 142 15.43 7.60 3.91
C TYR A 142 16.47 8.70 4.15
N HIS A 143 16.19 9.60 5.08
CA HIS A 143 17.09 10.69 5.49
C HIS A 143 17.68 10.40 6.86
N ARG A 144 18.78 11.10 7.19
CA ARG A 144 19.49 10.98 8.48
C ARG A 144 18.60 11.22 9.72
N GLY A 145 17.46 11.91 9.58
CA GLY A 145 16.47 12.12 10.66
C GLY A 145 15.37 11.07 10.79
N ASP A 146 15.13 10.26 9.75
CA ASP A 146 13.98 9.33 9.72
C ASP A 146 14.12 8.21 10.75
N GLY A 147 15.33 7.71 10.99
CA GLY A 147 15.59 6.70 12.01
C GLY A 147 15.28 7.19 13.43
N HIS A 148 15.68 8.43 13.73
CA HIS A 148 15.38 9.06 15.02
C HIS A 148 13.86 9.28 15.20
N ASP A 149 13.17 9.75 14.16
CA ASP A 149 11.72 9.94 14.20
C ASP A 149 10.96 8.61 14.29
N LEU A 150 11.48 7.54 13.67
CA LEU A 150 10.96 6.18 13.83
C LEU A 150 11.09 5.71 15.28
N MET A 151 12.26 5.86 15.90
CA MET A 151 12.46 5.49 17.30
C MET A 151 11.55 6.27 18.24
N ARG A 152 11.34 7.56 17.98
CA ARG A 152 10.40 8.40 18.77
C ARG A 152 8.96 7.94 18.61
N ARG A 153 8.55 7.56 17.41
CA ARG A 153 7.21 7.01 17.15
C ARG A 153 7.04 5.66 17.82
N VAL A 154 8.02 4.76 17.75
CA VAL A 154 8.01 3.48 18.48
C VAL A 154 7.90 3.73 19.98
N SER A 155 8.73 4.62 20.53
CA SER A 155 8.66 5.01 21.94
C SER A 155 7.30 5.59 22.34
N TYR A 156 6.65 6.38 21.47
CA TYR A 156 5.28 6.85 21.69
C TYR A 156 4.27 5.69 21.81
N TYR A 157 4.32 4.71 20.91
CA TYR A 157 3.43 3.55 20.95
C TYR A 157 3.70 2.64 22.16
N LEU A 158 4.96 2.53 22.59
CA LEU A 158 5.37 1.81 23.80
C LEU A 158 5.15 2.59 25.11
N GLY A 159 4.61 3.82 25.05
CA GLY A 159 4.29 4.64 26.22
C GLY A 159 5.44 5.51 26.76
N GLY A 160 6.63 5.44 26.17
CA GLY A 160 7.79 6.26 26.55
C GLY A 160 7.70 7.74 26.12
N ARG A 161 6.76 8.11 25.25
CA ARG A 161 6.51 9.51 24.85
C ARG A 161 5.02 9.83 24.77
N ARG A 162 4.69 11.09 25.06
CA ARG A 162 3.32 11.62 24.99
C ARG A 162 2.96 12.28 23.66
N ARG A 163 3.95 12.67 22.84
CA ARG A 163 3.76 13.40 21.58
C ARG A 163 4.54 12.77 20.43
N LEU A 164 3.99 12.85 19.23
CA LEU A 164 4.61 12.41 17.98
C LEU A 164 5.39 13.54 17.33
N PRO A 165 6.53 13.25 16.66
CA PRO A 165 7.26 14.26 15.90
C PRO A 165 6.44 14.75 14.70
N LYS A 166 6.61 16.03 14.32
CA LYS A 166 6.13 16.54 13.04
C LYS A 166 6.95 15.94 11.90
N ILE A 167 6.28 15.59 10.80
CA ILE A 167 6.85 14.80 9.71
C ILE A 167 7.03 15.63 8.43
N GLY A 168 7.88 15.18 7.52
CA GLY A 168 7.91 15.69 6.14
C GLY A 168 6.68 15.24 5.35
N LYS A 169 6.76 15.13 4.02
CA LYS A 169 5.63 14.61 3.20
C LYS A 169 5.18 13.23 3.66
N PHE A 170 6.15 12.35 3.92
CA PHE A 170 5.96 10.99 4.42
C PHE A 170 6.79 10.78 5.68
N ASP A 171 6.25 10.02 6.64
CA ASP A 171 7.00 9.60 7.83
C ASP A 171 7.82 8.33 7.57
N ALA A 172 8.73 8.00 8.50
CA ALA A 172 9.58 6.82 8.38
C ALA A 172 8.76 5.53 8.24
N VAL A 173 7.61 5.42 8.91
CA VAL A 173 6.74 4.23 8.81
C VAL A 173 6.12 4.12 7.42
N GLN A 174 5.69 5.23 6.81
CA GLN A 174 5.18 5.28 5.44
C GLN A 174 6.27 4.92 4.42
N LYS A 175 7.52 5.34 4.66
CA LYS A 175 8.66 4.98 3.82
C LYS A 175 9.00 3.50 3.94
N THR A 176 9.03 2.94 5.15
CA THR A 176 9.19 1.48 5.36
C THR A 176 8.08 0.71 4.67
N TYR A 177 6.84 1.18 4.80
CA TYR A 177 5.69 0.56 4.16
C TYR A 177 5.84 0.51 2.64
N HIS A 178 6.26 1.62 2.01
CA HIS A 178 6.51 1.66 0.58
C HIS A 178 7.66 0.72 0.17
N LEU A 179 8.75 0.68 0.94
CA LEU A 179 9.86 -0.24 0.70
C LEU A 179 9.44 -1.71 0.80
N LEU A 180 8.63 -2.07 1.80
CA LEU A 180 8.07 -3.41 1.95
C LEU A 180 7.20 -3.78 0.74
N LEU A 181 6.34 -2.86 0.27
CA LEU A 181 5.54 -3.09 -0.92
C LEU A 181 6.41 -3.32 -2.17
N ILE A 182 7.50 -2.57 -2.34
CA ILE A 182 8.44 -2.79 -3.46
C ILE A 182 9.06 -4.18 -3.35
N LEU A 183 9.58 -4.53 -2.18
CA LEU A 183 10.20 -5.85 -1.96
C LEU A 183 9.21 -6.98 -2.25
N PHE A 184 7.99 -6.86 -1.73
CA PHE A 184 6.98 -7.89 -1.91
C PHE A 184 6.52 -7.95 -3.36
N ALA A 185 6.35 -6.82 -4.04
CA ALA A 185 6.01 -6.79 -5.46
C ALA A 185 7.09 -7.47 -6.30
N LEU A 186 8.37 -7.21 -6.01
CA LEU A 186 9.49 -7.85 -6.70
C LEU A 186 9.46 -9.38 -6.51
N VAL A 187 9.31 -9.86 -5.28
CA VAL A 187 9.23 -11.31 -5.01
C VAL A 187 8.02 -11.93 -5.70
N MET A 188 6.84 -11.29 -5.64
CA MET A 188 5.62 -11.76 -6.29
C MET A 188 5.77 -11.82 -7.82
N ILE A 189 6.42 -10.83 -8.44
CA ILE A 189 6.66 -10.80 -9.88
C ILE A 189 7.64 -11.90 -10.29
N VAL A 190 8.77 -12.04 -9.59
CA VAL A 190 9.80 -13.06 -9.91
C VAL A 190 9.23 -14.46 -9.76
N THR A 191 8.58 -14.75 -8.63
CA THR A 191 7.94 -16.04 -8.38
C THR A 191 6.78 -16.31 -9.35
N GLY A 192 5.94 -15.31 -9.61
CA GLY A 192 4.82 -15.41 -10.55
C GLY A 192 5.26 -15.69 -11.99
N ILE A 193 6.29 -14.99 -12.48
CA ILE A 193 6.89 -15.25 -13.80
C ILE A 193 7.45 -16.66 -13.85
N SER A 194 8.17 -17.11 -12.82
CA SER A 194 8.72 -18.46 -12.80
C SER A 194 7.63 -19.55 -12.86
N LEU A 195 6.50 -19.34 -12.17
CA LEU A 195 5.38 -20.26 -12.20
C LEU A 195 4.65 -20.23 -13.55
N PHE A 196 4.50 -19.05 -14.15
CA PHE A 196 3.90 -18.87 -15.47
C PHE A 196 4.71 -19.54 -16.59
N LEU A 197 6.04 -19.38 -16.58
CA LEU A 197 6.93 -19.99 -17.57
C LEU A 197 6.88 -21.53 -17.53
N SER A 198 6.71 -22.10 -16.34
CA SER A 198 6.52 -23.54 -16.19
C SER A 198 5.18 -24.04 -16.71
N SER A 199 4.10 -23.25 -16.60
CA SER A 199 2.77 -23.69 -16.99
C SER A 199 2.50 -23.53 -18.50
N GLU A 200 2.99 -22.45 -19.11
CA GLU A 200 2.62 -22.08 -20.50
C GLU A 200 3.74 -22.24 -21.53
N LEU A 201 5.02 -22.19 -21.12
CA LEU A 201 6.16 -22.10 -22.05
C LEU A 201 7.02 -23.37 -22.09
N PHE A 202 6.53 -24.49 -21.57
CA PHE A 202 7.20 -25.81 -21.60
C PHE A 202 8.63 -25.80 -21.02
N ALA A 203 8.95 -24.88 -20.11
CA ALA A 203 10.23 -24.90 -19.44
C ALA A 203 10.25 -26.10 -18.46
N THR A 204 11.15 -27.05 -18.69
CA THR A 204 11.52 -28.11 -17.72
C THR A 204 12.30 -27.51 -16.57
N LEU A 205 11.67 -26.55 -15.88
CA LEU A 205 12.22 -25.99 -14.65
C LEU A 205 12.26 -27.08 -13.60
N ASP A 206 13.35 -27.08 -12.84
CA ASP A 206 13.57 -28.03 -11.76
C ASP A 206 12.38 -28.05 -10.78
N ALA A 207 11.97 -29.25 -10.38
CA ALA A 207 10.79 -29.42 -9.53
C ALA A 207 10.98 -28.80 -8.14
N ASP A 208 12.20 -28.86 -7.59
CA ASP A 208 12.53 -28.21 -6.32
C ASP A 208 12.53 -26.69 -6.45
N TRP A 209 13.01 -26.15 -7.57
CA TRP A 209 12.88 -24.72 -7.87
C TRP A 209 11.41 -24.26 -7.87
N LEU A 210 10.54 -24.93 -8.64
CA LEU A 210 9.12 -24.57 -8.73
C LEU A 210 8.40 -24.64 -7.39
N ARG A 211 8.77 -25.62 -6.55
CA ARG A 211 8.27 -25.74 -5.19
C ARG A 211 8.64 -24.51 -4.34
N TRP A 212 9.89 -24.06 -4.38
CA TRP A 212 10.30 -22.85 -3.66
C TRP A 212 9.62 -21.60 -4.22
N GLN A 213 9.45 -21.48 -5.53
CA GLN A 213 8.75 -20.35 -6.13
C GLN A 213 7.29 -20.28 -5.68
N ARG A 214 6.59 -21.43 -5.66
CA ARG A 214 5.21 -21.50 -5.16
C ARG A 214 5.11 -21.12 -3.68
N LEU A 215 6.02 -21.63 -2.86
CA LEU A 215 6.07 -21.29 -1.44
C LEU A 215 6.30 -19.80 -1.20
N LEU A 216 7.30 -19.23 -1.86
CA LEU A 216 7.60 -17.81 -1.72
C LEU A 216 6.42 -16.97 -2.23
N HIS A 217 5.79 -17.35 -3.35
CA HIS A 217 4.61 -16.67 -3.85
C HIS A 217 3.46 -16.68 -2.82
N ASP A 218 3.19 -17.84 -2.22
CA ASP A 218 2.13 -18.01 -1.21
C ASP A 218 2.41 -17.17 0.05
N ILE A 219 3.61 -17.29 0.64
CA ILE A 219 4.01 -16.53 1.83
C ILE A 219 3.89 -15.02 1.55
N PHE A 220 4.45 -14.57 0.44
CA PHE A 220 4.43 -13.15 0.12
C PHE A 220 3.03 -12.67 -0.25
N ALA A 221 2.15 -13.50 -0.81
CA ALA A 221 0.74 -13.14 -1.02
C ALA A 221 0.04 -12.86 0.32
N PHE A 222 0.23 -13.70 1.34
CA PHE A 222 -0.31 -13.46 2.68
C PHE A 222 0.31 -12.23 3.35
N LEU A 223 1.62 -12.01 3.21
CA LEU A 223 2.28 -10.80 3.72
C LEU A 223 1.78 -9.54 2.99
N PHE A 224 1.55 -9.60 1.68
CA PHE A 224 1.01 -8.51 0.89
C PHE A 224 -0.41 -8.17 1.34
N LEU A 225 -1.26 -9.20 1.49
CA LEU A 225 -2.60 -9.07 2.06
C LEU A 225 -2.54 -8.43 3.45
N ALA A 226 -1.62 -8.88 4.30
CA ALA A 226 -1.46 -8.35 5.64
C ALA A 226 -1.14 -6.86 5.68
N VAL A 227 -0.20 -6.44 4.85
CA VAL A 227 0.23 -5.04 4.71
C VAL A 227 -0.93 -4.18 4.16
N ILE A 228 -1.69 -4.68 3.18
CA ILE A 228 -2.87 -3.97 2.64
C ILE A 228 -3.95 -3.80 3.71
N ILE A 229 -4.29 -4.85 4.45
CA ILE A 229 -5.29 -4.78 5.53
C ILE A 229 -4.86 -3.74 6.57
N ALA A 230 -3.59 -3.79 7.01
CA ALA A 230 -3.04 -2.83 7.96
C ALA A 230 -3.10 -1.39 7.42
N HIS A 231 -2.80 -1.20 6.13
CA HIS A 231 -2.89 0.11 5.48
C HIS A 231 -4.32 0.64 5.47
N VAL A 232 -5.28 -0.13 4.98
CA VAL A 232 -6.69 0.26 4.90
C VAL A 232 -7.22 0.57 6.30
N TYR A 233 -6.97 -0.32 7.27
CA TYR A 233 -7.34 -0.12 8.66
C TYR A 233 -6.83 1.23 9.19
N LEU A 234 -5.53 1.52 9.04
CA LEU A 234 -4.96 2.78 9.53
C LEU A 234 -5.57 4.00 8.83
N ARG A 235 -5.96 3.92 7.56
CA ARG A 235 -6.56 5.05 6.84
C ARG A 235 -8.02 5.30 7.16
N LEU A 236 -8.76 4.27 7.57
CA LEU A 236 -10.17 4.40 7.96
C LEU A 236 -10.36 5.04 9.35
N LEU A 237 -9.30 5.14 10.16
CA LEU A 237 -9.37 5.80 11.47
C LEU A 237 -9.71 7.29 11.35
N GLY A 238 -10.58 7.78 12.23
CA GLY A 238 -11.09 9.15 12.23
C GLY A 238 -10.02 10.25 12.15
N GLN A 239 -8.91 10.06 12.87
CA GLN A 239 -7.75 10.98 12.90
C GLN A 239 -7.01 11.10 11.55
N HIS A 240 -7.26 10.21 10.60
CA HIS A 240 -6.64 10.20 9.29
C HIS A 240 -7.63 10.57 8.17
N ARG A 241 -8.87 10.96 8.50
CA ARG A 241 -9.91 11.35 7.53
C ARG A 241 -9.45 12.43 6.55
N ALA A 242 -8.77 13.47 7.01
CA ALA A 242 -8.25 14.52 6.14
C ALA A 242 -7.21 13.98 5.12
N LYS A 243 -6.35 13.05 5.55
CA LYS A 243 -5.39 12.38 4.67
C LYS A 243 -6.08 11.41 3.71
N LEU A 244 -7.08 10.66 4.17
CA LEU A 244 -7.89 9.80 3.31
C LEU A 244 -8.64 10.62 2.25
N ALA A 245 -9.30 11.71 2.64
CA ALA A 245 -9.98 12.64 1.73
C ALA A 245 -9.01 13.25 0.71
N SER A 246 -7.76 13.50 1.08
CA SER A 246 -6.74 13.98 0.15
C SER A 246 -6.39 12.94 -0.95
N MET A 247 -6.64 11.65 -0.72
CA MET A 247 -6.44 10.61 -1.74
C MET A 247 -7.50 10.64 -2.85
N PHE A 248 -8.65 11.26 -2.58
CA PHE A 248 -9.70 11.50 -3.58
C PHE A 248 -9.58 12.91 -4.17
N THR A 249 -9.44 13.92 -3.32
CA THR A 249 -9.47 15.34 -3.71
C THR A 249 -8.12 15.89 -4.16
N GLY A 250 -7.01 15.27 -3.78
CA GLY A 250 -5.65 15.78 -3.98
C GLY A 250 -5.17 16.78 -2.93
N ASN A 251 -6.07 17.31 -2.11
CA ASN A 251 -5.79 18.47 -1.26
C ASN A 251 -5.81 18.11 0.23
N LEU A 252 -4.90 18.71 0.98
CA LEU A 252 -4.78 18.59 2.43
C LEU A 252 -5.16 19.92 3.10
N PRO A 253 -6.07 19.93 4.09
CA PRO A 253 -6.39 21.15 4.85
C PRO A 253 -5.16 21.69 5.60
N ARG A 254 -5.03 23.03 5.64
CA ARG A 254 -3.95 23.72 6.35
C ARG A 254 -3.83 23.31 7.81
N GLU A 255 -4.95 23.20 8.52
CA GLU A 255 -4.96 22.79 9.94
C GLU A 255 -4.32 21.40 10.14
N THR A 256 -4.59 20.46 9.23
CA THR A 256 -3.96 19.13 9.28
C THR A 256 -2.47 19.19 8.93
N PHE A 257 -2.10 20.07 8.00
CA PHE A 257 -0.69 20.33 7.71
C PHE A 257 0.03 20.89 8.94
N GLU A 258 -0.48 21.96 9.55
CA GLU A 258 0.13 22.61 10.71
C GLU A 258 0.25 21.69 11.93
N ARG A 259 -0.72 20.78 12.11
CA ARG A 259 -0.71 19.79 13.17
C ARG A 259 0.34 18.71 12.96
N GLU A 260 0.47 18.17 11.75
CA GLU A 260 1.22 16.92 11.52
C GLU A 260 2.56 17.12 10.79
N HIS A 261 2.69 18.19 10.02
CA HIS A 261 3.79 18.42 9.09
C HIS A 261 4.67 19.60 9.47
N ASP A 262 5.96 19.50 9.17
CA ASP A 262 6.95 20.56 9.36
C ASP A 262 7.25 21.24 8.01
N TRP A 263 6.96 22.55 7.92
CA TRP A 263 7.19 23.36 6.71
C TRP A 263 8.66 23.36 6.26
N SER A 264 9.61 23.20 7.18
CA SER A 264 11.03 23.13 6.82
C SER A 264 11.39 21.84 6.06
N ARG A 265 10.59 20.79 6.22
CA ARG A 265 10.83 19.46 5.66
C ARG A 265 9.99 19.16 4.43
N TRP A 266 8.85 19.82 4.28
CA TRP A 266 7.97 19.64 3.14
C TRP A 266 7.19 20.91 2.85
N GLN A 267 7.39 21.47 1.65
CA GLN A 267 6.67 22.63 1.15
C GLN A 267 5.77 22.16 0.00
N PRO A 268 4.48 21.89 0.27
CA PRO A 268 3.56 21.44 -0.77
C PRO A 268 3.16 22.58 -1.71
N ASP A 269 2.81 22.21 -2.94
CA ASP A 269 2.30 23.15 -3.92
C ASP A 269 0.92 23.70 -3.51
N LEU A 270 0.52 24.79 -4.17
CA LEU A 270 -0.83 25.30 -4.09
C LEU A 270 -1.83 24.30 -4.72
N PRO A 271 -3.10 24.28 -4.25
CA PRO A 271 -4.16 23.48 -4.88
C PRO A 271 -4.25 23.74 -6.38
N ASP A 272 -4.59 22.72 -7.16
CA ASP A 272 -4.89 22.88 -8.58
C ASP A 272 -6.01 23.92 -8.75
N THR A 273 -5.69 25.09 -9.31
CA THR A 273 -6.67 26.15 -9.57
C THR A 273 -7.48 25.80 -10.81
N HIS A 274 -8.40 24.86 -10.68
CA HIS A 274 -9.47 24.67 -11.66
C HIS A 274 -10.82 24.87 -10.97
N SER A 275 -11.44 26.01 -11.29
CA SER A 275 -12.83 26.38 -10.98
C SER A 275 -13.17 26.76 -9.53
N SER A 276 -12.92 28.03 -9.19
CA SER A 276 -13.92 28.93 -8.57
C SER A 276 -13.36 30.35 -8.43
N ALA A 277 -12.85 30.93 -9.52
CA ALA A 277 -12.83 32.38 -9.61
C ALA A 277 -14.23 32.78 -10.10
N ALA A 278 -15.14 33.06 -9.17
CA ALA A 278 -16.27 33.91 -9.49
C ALA A 278 -15.67 35.22 -10.04
N PRO A 279 -16.09 35.72 -11.21
CA PRO A 279 -15.56 36.97 -11.72
C PRO A 279 -15.81 38.04 -10.66
N ALA A 280 -14.73 38.70 -10.22
CA ALA A 280 -14.83 39.89 -9.40
C ALA A 280 -15.79 40.83 -10.12
N ALA A 281 -16.95 41.06 -9.51
CA ALA A 281 -17.90 42.05 -9.98
C ALA A 281 -17.15 43.37 -10.11
N ALA A 282 -16.98 43.83 -11.34
CA ALA A 282 -16.51 45.18 -11.62
C ALA A 282 -17.51 46.15 -10.98
N ALA A 283 -17.13 46.71 -9.84
CA ALA A 283 -17.77 47.89 -9.31
C ALA A 283 -17.45 49.04 -10.27
N SER A 284 -18.32 49.27 -11.24
CA SER A 284 -18.35 50.52 -11.99
C SER A 284 -18.97 51.57 -11.06
N ASP A 285 -18.10 52.31 -10.38
CA ASP A 285 -18.46 53.52 -9.68
C ASP A 285 -18.68 54.61 -10.75
N SER A 286 -19.94 54.82 -11.13
CA SER A 286 -20.38 55.93 -11.97
C SER A 286 -21.06 56.96 -11.08
N LYS A 287 -20.26 57.92 -10.59
CA LYS A 287 -20.70 59.19 -10.04
C LYS A 287 -19.68 60.29 -10.37
N LYS A 288 -19.88 60.94 -11.51
CA LYS A 288 -19.99 62.40 -11.70
C LYS A 288 -19.74 62.77 -13.16
#